data_AF-A0A521RND3-F1
#
_entry.id   AF-A0A521RND3-F1
#
_cell.length_a   1.000
_cell.length_b   1.000
_cell.length_c   1.000
_cell.angle_alpha   90.00
_cell.angle_beta   90.00
_cell.angle_gamma   90.00
#
_symmetry.space_group_name_H-M   'P 1'
#
loop_
_entity.id
_entity.type
_entity.pdbx_description
1 polymer ?
#
loop_
_entity_poly.entity_id
_entity_poly.type
_entity_poly.pdbx_seq_one_letter_code
_entity_poly.pdbx_strand_id
1 'polypeptide(L)' 'MADTSTGALRRTLNLARPDDVYNAIVDAHRDLSDDQCRAFDARLILLLANHVGDEVLQEALVAARETMEET' A
#
# COMPACT_ATOMS: atom_id res chain seq x y z
N MET A 1 -6.65 3.37 -28.24
CA MET A 1 -6.34 2.96 -26.85
C MET A 1 -6.39 4.23 -26.04
N ALA A 2 -7.51 4.47 -25.35
CA ALA A 2 -7.70 5.68 -24.55
C ALA A 2 -7.05 5.44 -23.19
N ASP A 3 -5.88 6.04 -22.99
CA ASP A 3 -5.18 6.04 -21.70
C ASP A 3 -6.04 6.81 -20.69
N THR A 4 -6.73 6.06 -19.83
CA THR A 4 -7.65 6.59 -18.82
C THR A 4 -6.96 6.55 -17.45
N SER A 5 -5.72 7.03 -17.34
CA SER A 5 -5.14 7.35 -16.02
C SER A 5 -5.57 8.76 -15.61
N THR A 6 -6.84 8.94 -15.28
CA THR A 6 -7.28 10.07 -14.42
C THR A 6 -7.44 9.56 -13.00
N GLY A 7 -6.47 8.78 -12.55
CA GLY A 7 -6.55 8.09 -11.27
C GLY A 7 -5.94 8.90 -10.13
N ALA A 8 -6.64 9.02 -9.00
CA ALA A 8 -6.15 9.70 -7.80
C ALA A 8 -4.95 8.97 -7.15
N LEU A 9 -4.67 7.72 -7.56
CA LEU A 9 -3.55 6.93 -7.07
C LEU A 9 -2.18 7.50 -7.48
N ARG A 10 -1.32 7.79 -6.50
CA ARG A 10 0.07 8.18 -6.72
C ARG A 10 0.98 6.96 -6.94
N ARG A 11 1.62 6.89 -8.11
CA ARG A 11 2.60 5.84 -8.49
C ARG A 11 4.07 6.26 -8.36
N THR A 12 4.32 7.51 -7.96
CA THR A 12 5.67 8.06 -7.77
C THR A 12 6.00 8.20 -6.29
N LEU A 13 7.30 8.25 -5.95
CA LEU A 13 7.76 8.44 -4.58
C LEU A 13 7.08 9.66 -3.93
N ASN A 14 6.39 9.44 -2.82
CA ASN A 14 5.67 10.47 -2.06
C ASN A 14 6.13 10.57 -0.59
N LEU A 15 7.27 9.95 -0.25
CA LEU A 15 7.82 9.95 1.09
C LEU A 15 9.02 10.91 1.14
N ALA A 16 8.97 11.88 2.05
CA ALA A 16 10.08 12.82 2.24
C ALA A 16 11.36 12.14 2.75
N ARG A 17 11.20 11.05 3.51
CA ARG A 17 12.28 10.26 4.12
C ARG A 17 11.98 8.77 3.96
N PRO A 18 12.23 8.18 2.78
CA PRO A 18 11.82 6.80 2.47
C PRO A 18 12.44 5.77 3.42
N ASP A 19 13.73 5.93 3.72
CA ASP A 19 14.47 4.98 4.57
C ASP A 19 13.94 4.94 6.00
N ASP A 20 13.63 6.11 6.59
CA ASP A 20 13.11 6.18 7.95
C ASP A 20 11.69 5.59 8.05
N VAL A 21 10.87 5.80 7.03
CA VAL A 21 9.52 5.21 6.97
C VAL A 21 9.62 3.69 6.83
N TYR A 22 10.52 3.19 5.98
CA TYR A 22 10.73 1.75 5.83
C TYR A 22 11.22 1.11 7.14
N ASN A 23 12.20 1.74 7.80
CA ASN A 23 12.70 1.27 9.09
C ASN A 23 11.60 1.24 10.15
N ALA A 24 10.72 2.26 10.20
CA ALA A 24 9.60 2.29 11.14
C ALA A 24 8.62 1.12 10.90
N ILE A 25 8.36 0.74 9.65
CA ILE A 25 7.51 -0.41 9.32
C ILE A 25 8.19 -1.71 9.75
N VAL A 26 9.48 -1.88 9.47
CA VAL A 26 10.24 -3.08 9.86
C VAL A 26 10.30 -3.23 11.38
N ASP A 27 10.59 -2.14 12.09
CA ASP A 27 10.66 -2.15 13.54
C ASP A 27 9.30 -2.45 14.18
N ALA A 28 8.19 -2.03 13.56
CA ALA A 28 6.85 -2.38 14.02
C ALA A 28 6.54 -3.90 13.95
N HIS A 29 7.27 -4.65 13.12
CA HIS A 29 7.14 -6.11 12.98
C HIS A 29 8.09 -6.91 13.86
N ARG A 30 9.15 -6.29 14.43
CA ARG A 30 10.30 -6.99 15.03
C ARG A 30 9.95 -8.02 16.11
N ASP A 31 8.87 -7.77 16.86
CA ASP A 31 8.46 -8.61 18.00
C ASP A 31 7.16 -9.40 17.73
N LEU A 32 6.74 -9.49 16.46
CA LEU A 32 5.50 -10.15 16.05
C LEU A 32 5.79 -11.54 15.46
N SER A 33 4.94 -12.52 15.77
CA SER A 33 4.90 -13.79 15.04
C SER A 33 4.32 -13.60 13.63
N ASP A 34 4.53 -14.56 12.73
CA ASP A 34 3.99 -14.51 11.37
C ASP A 34 2.47 -14.23 11.30
N ASP A 35 1.68 -14.82 12.20
CA ASP A 35 0.24 -14.56 12.29
C ASP A 35 -0.07 -13.14 12.77
N GLN A 36 0.73 -12.63 13.70
CA GLN A 36 0.60 -11.26 14.19
C GLN A 36 1.05 -10.24 13.13
N CYS A 37 2.08 -10.53 12.34
CA CYS A 37 2.50 -9.73 11.19
C CYS A 37 1.37 -9.60 10.18
N ARG A 38 0.74 -10.72 9.78
CA ARG A 38 -0.41 -10.71 8.86
C ARG A 38 -1.58 -9.88 9.41
N ALA A 39 -1.89 -10.02 10.70
CA ALA A 39 -2.94 -9.24 11.35
C ALA A 39 -2.59 -7.74 11.43
N PHE A 40 -1.33 -7.41 11.69
CA PHE A 40 -0.82 -6.04 11.69
C PHE A 40 -0.93 -5.41 10.30
N ASP A 41 -0.46 -6.10 9.26
CA ASP A 41 -0.53 -5.65 7.86
C ASP A 41 -1.98 -5.40 7.43
N ALA A 42 -2.88 -6.35 7.69
CA ALA A 42 -4.30 -6.18 7.38
C ALA A 42 -4.88 -4.93 8.06
N ARG A 43 -4.53 -4.69 9.32
CA ARG A 43 -5.01 -3.51 10.06
C ARG A 43 -4.39 -2.22 9.53
N LEU A 44 -3.11 -2.22 9.18
CA LEU A 44 -2.44 -1.07 8.58
C LEU A 44 -3.07 -0.73 7.23
N ILE A 45 -3.31 -1.72 6.37
CA ILE A 45 -3.99 -1.54 5.07
C ILE A 45 -5.37 -0.92 5.27
N LEU A 46 -6.17 -1.41 6.22
CA LEU A 46 -7.50 -0.84 6.50
C LEU A 46 -7.43 0.61 7.01
N LEU A 47 -6.46 0.95 7.86
CA LEU A 47 -6.27 2.32 8.32
C LEU A 47 -5.89 3.26 7.16
N LEU A 48 -5.01 2.82 6.28
CA LEU A 48 -4.61 3.57 5.10
C LEU A 48 -5.76 3.70 4.10
N ALA A 49 -6.53 2.63 3.88
CA ALA A 49 -7.72 2.63 3.04
C ALA A 49 -8.74 3.69 3.52
N ASN A 50 -8.99 3.75 4.83
CA ASN A 50 -9.85 4.78 5.42
C ASN A 50 -9.30 6.21 5.22
N HIS A 51 -7.98 6.37 5.17
CA HIS A 51 -7.34 7.68 4.97
C HIS A 51 -7.40 8.14 3.51
N VAL A 52 -7.21 7.24 2.55
CA VAL A 52 -7.16 7.58 1.11
C VAL A 52 -8.54 7.58 0.45
N GLY A 53 -9.50 6.85 1.01
CA GLY A 53 -10.87 6.76 0.51
C GLY A 53 -11.07 5.73 -0.62
N ASP A 54 -12.34 5.54 -0.98
CA ASP A 54 -12.77 4.43 -1.86
C ASP A 54 -12.24 4.53 -3.29
N GLU A 55 -12.17 5.74 -3.87
CA GLU A 55 -11.71 5.95 -5.25
C GLU A 55 -10.25 5.51 -5.42
N VAL A 56 -9.35 6.02 -4.56
CA VAL A 56 -7.93 5.63 -4.56
C VAL A 56 -7.75 4.14 -4.25
N LEU A 57 -8.57 3.59 -3.36
CA LEU A 57 -8.49 2.17 -3.00
C LEU A 57 -8.85 1.26 -4.17
N GLN A 58 -9.92 1.56 -4.92
CA GLN A 58 -10.32 0.75 -6.08
C GLN A 58 -9.23 0.74 -7.15
N GLU A 59 -8.64 1.91 -7.44
CA GLU A 59 -7.52 2.01 -8.38
C GLU A 59 -6.29 1.23 -7.90
N ALA A 60 -5.96 1.33 -6.61
CA ALA A 60 -4.83 0.60 -6.03
C ALA A 60 -5.01 -0.92 -6.15
N LEU A 61 -6.23 -1.43 -5.95
CA LEU A 61 -6.54 -2.86 -6.08
C LEU A 61 -6.40 -3.35 -7.52
N VAL A 62 -6.83 -2.56 -8.51
CA VAL A 62 -6.64 -2.89 -9.93
C VAL A 62 -5.14 -2.94 -10.26
N ALA A 63 -4.40 -1.88 -9.92
CA ALA A 63 -2.97 -1.80 -10.18
C ALA A 63 -2.17 -2.93 -9.52
N ALA A 64 -2.50 -3.30 -8.28
CA ALA A 64 -1.85 -4.40 -7.58
C ALA A 64 -2.05 -5.76 -8.29
N ARG A 65 -3.24 -5.99 -8.88
CA ARG A 65 -3.51 -7.21 -9.66
C ARG A 65 -2.72 -7.26 -10.96
N GLU A 66 -2.64 -6.14 -11.68
CA GLU A 66 -1.89 -6.05 -12.94
C GLU A 66 -0.40 -6.41 -12.73
N THR A 67 0.22 -5.91 -11.65
CA THR A 67 1.64 -6.21 -11.36
C THR A 67 1.91 -7.68 -11.02
N MET A 68 0.89 -8.45 -10.62
CA MET A 68 1.01 -9.88 -10.31
C MET A 68 0.87 -10.75 -11.58
N GLU A 69 0.27 -10.23 -12.64
CA GLU A 69 0.06 -10.94 -13.92
C GLU A 69 1.26 -10.80 -14.87
N GLU A 70 2.16 -9.83 -14.62
CA GLU A 70 3.40 -9.62 -15.39
C GLU A 70 4.58 -10.51 -14.93
N THR A 71 4.37 -11.42 -13.98
CA THR A 71 5.37 -12.43 -13.54
C THR A 71 5.05 -13.81 -14.09
#